data_AF-A0ABD3VM29-F1
#
_entry.id   AF-A0ABD3VM29-F1
#
_cell.length_a   1.000
_cell.length_b   1.000
_cell.length_c   1.000
_cell.angle_alpha   90.00
_cell.angle_beta   90.00
_cell.angle_gamma   90.00
#
_symmetry.space_group_name_H-M   'P 1'
#
loop_
_entity.id
_entity.type
_entity.pdbx_description
1 polymer ?
#
loop_
_entity_poly.entity_id
_entity_poly.type
_entity_poly.pdbx_seq_one_letter_code
_entity_poly.pdbx_strand_id
1 'polypeptide(L)'
;MGYRRDAPIVHPYSEVYELQPEDKGKVNTTANYYRQKSKMAAARISNCTDCARRYRAVKELQKYIDIDACGTCFSKVCGSRTENPNDEECNVKMAEYRFYQLLSRYVTEKYRLSIRRQQIPVVNLKHVDHATILPYPI
;
A
#
# COMPACT_ATOMS: atom_id res chain seq x y z
N MET A 1 10.36 10.59 18.82
CA MET A 1 10.51 10.14 17.42
C MET A 1 9.30 9.31 17.02
N GLY A 2 8.69 9.56 15.87
CA GLY A 2 7.49 8.84 15.41
C GLY A 2 7.29 8.90 13.90
N TYR A 3 6.48 7.97 13.38
CA TYR A 3 6.23 7.80 11.93
C TYR A 3 5.14 8.72 11.37
N ARG A 4 4.36 9.35 12.26
CA ARG A 4 3.33 10.31 11.87
C ARG A 4 3.96 11.67 11.62
N ARG A 5 3.37 12.44 10.70
CA ARG A 5 3.84 13.79 10.39
C ARG A 5 3.63 14.79 11.52
N ASP A 6 2.66 14.56 12.39
CA ASP A 6 2.42 15.38 13.58
C ASP A 6 3.22 14.91 14.81
N ALA A 7 4.22 14.05 14.61
CA ALA A 7 5.15 13.69 15.68
C ALA A 7 6.14 14.85 15.92
N PRO A 8 6.56 15.12 17.18
CA PRO A 8 7.54 16.16 17.48
C PRO A 8 8.89 15.97 16.75
N ILE A 9 9.25 14.71 16.48
CA ILE A 9 10.41 14.33 15.67
C ILE A 9 9.89 13.28 14.68
N VAL A 10 9.79 13.67 13.41
CA VAL A 10 9.24 12.84 12.33
C VAL A 10 10.33 11.93 11.77
N HIS A 11 10.03 10.64 11.61
CA HIS A 11 10.91 9.67 10.96
C HIS A 11 10.05 8.75 10.06
N PRO A 12 9.74 9.17 8.82
CA PRO A 12 8.81 8.45 7.96
C PRO A 12 9.42 7.16 7.39
N TYR A 13 8.57 6.25 6.89
CA TYR A 13 9.03 5.05 6.17
C TYR A 13 9.53 5.35 4.74
N SER A 14 9.14 6.50 4.19
CA SER A 14 9.49 6.92 2.85
C SER A 14 9.42 8.44 2.74
N GLU A 15 10.41 9.00 2.06
CA GLU A 15 10.45 10.41 1.68
C GLU A 15 10.15 10.53 0.18
N VAL A 16 9.62 11.68 -0.23
CA VAL A 16 9.39 11.99 -1.64
C VAL A 16 9.98 13.35 -1.91
N TYR A 17 10.56 13.45 -3.10
CA TYR A 17 11.24 14.63 -3.58
C TYR A 17 10.67 14.95 -4.95
N GLU A 18 10.72 16.23 -5.30
CA GLU A 18 10.49 16.60 -6.68
C GLU A 18 11.55 15.98 -7.59
N LEU A 19 11.10 15.49 -8.74
CA LEU A 19 12.02 14.97 -9.74
C LEU A 19 12.88 16.12 -10.27
N GLN A 20 14.19 15.90 -10.29
CA GLN A 20 15.13 16.80 -10.94
C GLN A 20 14.80 16.91 -12.45
N PRO A 21 15.12 18.03 -13.11
CA PRO A 21 14.80 18.24 -14.53
C PRO A 21 15.28 17.09 -15.44
N GLU A 22 16.42 16.48 -15.13
CA GLU A 22 17.02 15.37 -15.88
C GLU A 22 16.23 14.07 -15.73
N ASP A 23 15.53 13.90 -14.61
CA ASP A 23 14.72 12.71 -14.33
C ASP A 23 13.28 12.84 -14.85
N LYS A 24 12.79 14.07 -15.07
CA LYS A 24 11.46 14.30 -15.66
C LYS A 24 11.31 13.65 -17.03
N GLY A 25 12.39 13.63 -17.83
CA GLY A 25 12.42 12.97 -19.15
C GLY A 25 12.39 11.44 -19.09
N LYS A 26 12.65 10.82 -17.93
CA LYS A 26 12.65 9.36 -17.74
C LYS A 26 11.28 8.82 -17.33
N VAL A 27 10.34 9.70 -16.99
CA VAL A 27 8.99 9.30 -16.58
C VAL A 27 8.19 8.91 -17.81
N ASN A 28 7.81 7.63 -17.89
CA ASN A 28 6.95 7.15 -18.95
C ASN A 28 5.48 7.55 -18.68
N THR A 29 5.05 8.68 -19.25
CA THR A 29 3.69 9.21 -19.09
C THR A 29 2.62 8.42 -19.87
N THR A 30 3.02 7.57 -20.82
CA THR A 30 2.10 6.77 -21.66
C THR A 30 2.00 5.31 -21.22
N ALA A 31 2.68 4.94 -20.13
CA ALA A 31 2.68 3.58 -19.61
C ALA A 31 1.26 3.13 -19.21
N ASN A 32 0.79 2.03 -19.79
CA ASN A 32 -0.43 1.38 -19.35
C ASN A 32 -0.16 0.42 -18.18
N TYR A 33 -0.25 0.95 -16.95
CA TYR A 33 -0.05 0.18 -15.71
C TYR A 33 -1.11 -0.90 -15.45
N TYR A 34 -2.22 -0.90 -16.20
CA TYR A 34 -3.27 -1.91 -16.09
C TYR A 34 -3.04 -3.15 -16.96
N ARG A 35 -2.16 -3.05 -17.98
CA ARG A 35 -2.01 -4.09 -19.02
C ARG A 35 -1.67 -5.48 -18.46
N GLN A 36 -0.92 -5.53 -17.36
CA GLN A 36 -0.48 -6.78 -16.72
C GLN A 36 -1.32 -7.15 -15.48
N LYS A 37 -2.42 -6.42 -15.21
CA LYS A 37 -3.22 -6.61 -14.00
C LYS A 37 -4.48 -7.43 -14.26
N SER A 38 -4.45 -8.71 -13.90
CA SER A 38 -5.56 -9.66 -14.06
C SER A 38 -6.60 -9.56 -12.92
N LYS A 39 -6.17 -9.20 -11.71
CA LYS A 39 -7.03 -9.23 -10.51
C LYS A 39 -7.43 -7.84 -10.03
N MET A 40 -8.57 -7.76 -9.34
CA MET A 40 -9.11 -6.46 -8.92
C MET A 40 -8.32 -5.85 -7.76
N ALA A 41 -8.43 -6.42 -6.56
CA ALA A 41 -7.86 -5.82 -5.35
C ALA A 41 -7.24 -6.87 -4.44
N ALA A 42 -6.17 -6.48 -3.74
CA ALA A 42 -5.59 -7.29 -2.68
C ALA A 42 -5.42 -6.49 -1.38
N ALA A 43 -5.55 -7.20 -0.26
CA ALA A 43 -5.34 -6.65 1.08
C ALA A 43 -4.48 -7.58 1.92
N ARG A 44 -3.31 -7.13 2.38
CA ARG A 44 -2.45 -7.92 3.27
C ARG A 44 -2.54 -7.44 4.71
N ILE A 45 -3.00 -8.31 5.62
CA ILE A 45 -3.15 -8.00 7.04
C ILE A 45 -2.55 -9.13 7.88
N SER A 46 -1.44 -8.82 8.55
CA SER A 46 -0.71 -9.77 9.42
C SER A 46 -0.86 -9.48 10.93
N ASN A 47 -1.45 -8.35 11.31
CA ASN A 47 -1.72 -7.97 12.70
C ASN A 47 -3.23 -8.01 12.95
N CYS A 48 -3.66 -8.99 13.74
CA CYS A 48 -5.07 -9.36 13.90
C CYS A 48 -5.73 -8.74 15.13
N THR A 49 -5.00 -7.99 15.96
CA THR A 49 -5.55 -7.28 17.13
C THR A 49 -6.62 -6.25 16.73
N ASP A 50 -6.66 -5.88 15.44
CA ASP A 50 -7.69 -5.08 14.77
C ASP A 50 -8.08 -3.76 15.46
N CYS A 51 -7.19 -3.18 16.27
CA CYS A 51 -7.43 -1.89 16.92
C CYS A 51 -7.77 -0.78 15.89
N ALA A 52 -7.20 -0.90 14.68
CA ALA A 52 -7.43 0.01 13.56
C ALA A 52 -8.55 -0.45 12.60
N ARG A 53 -9.35 -1.47 12.97
CA ARG A 53 -10.49 -2.02 12.20
C ARG A 53 -10.16 -2.40 10.76
N ARG A 54 -8.90 -2.74 10.49
CA ARG A 54 -8.36 -3.08 9.18
C ARG A 54 -8.96 -4.38 8.66
N TYR A 55 -8.98 -5.39 9.51
CA TYR A 55 -9.50 -6.70 9.19
C TYR A 55 -11.02 -6.63 8.97
N ARG A 56 -11.75 -5.99 9.89
CA ARG A 56 -13.20 -5.81 9.77
C ARG A 56 -13.58 -5.01 8.53
N ALA A 57 -12.86 -3.94 8.20
CA ALA A 57 -13.13 -3.14 7.01
C ALA A 57 -12.97 -3.97 5.73
N VAL A 58 -11.89 -4.74 5.60
CA VAL A 58 -11.68 -5.61 4.43
C VAL A 58 -12.75 -6.68 4.35
N LYS A 59 -13.12 -7.32 5.46
CA LYS A 59 -14.20 -8.33 5.48
C LYS A 59 -15.56 -7.78 5.07
N GLU A 60 -15.90 -6.56 5.48
CA GLU A 60 -17.15 -5.93 5.04
C GLU A 60 -17.10 -5.56 3.56
N LEU A 61 -15.97 -5.04 3.07
CA LEU A 61 -15.79 -4.71 1.65
C LEU A 61 -15.86 -5.96 0.75
N GLN A 62 -15.34 -7.10 1.20
CA GLN A 62 -15.40 -8.38 0.48
C GLN A 62 -16.83 -8.84 0.14
N LYS A 63 -17.85 -8.33 0.84
CA LYS A 63 -19.25 -8.65 0.53
C LYS A 63 -19.76 -7.97 -0.75
N TYR A 64 -19.11 -6.88 -1.17
CA TYR A 64 -19.56 -6.03 -2.27
C TYR A 64 -18.58 -5.99 -3.45
N ILE A 65 -17.29 -6.22 -3.18
CA ILE A 65 -16.23 -6.18 -4.18
C ILE A 65 -15.25 -7.34 -4.00
N ASP A 66 -14.72 -7.84 -5.11
CA ASP A 66 -13.71 -8.90 -5.13
C ASP A 66 -12.35 -8.40 -4.59
N ILE A 67 -12.04 -8.81 -3.35
CA ILE A 67 -10.77 -8.51 -2.69
C ILE A 67 -10.14 -9.82 -2.22
N ASP A 68 -8.96 -10.14 -2.74
CA ASP A 68 -8.14 -11.21 -2.21
C ASP A 68 -7.41 -10.72 -0.94
N ALA A 69 -7.89 -11.19 0.22
CA ALA A 69 -7.29 -10.88 1.49
C ALA A 69 -6.26 -11.95 1.90
N CYS A 70 -5.06 -11.52 2.30
CA CYS A 70 -3.95 -12.40 2.65
C CYS A 70 -3.21 -11.93 3.91
N GLY A 71 -2.30 -12.77 4.42
CA GLY A 71 -1.55 -12.52 5.66
C GLY A 71 -2.09 -13.33 6.84
N THR A 72 -1.48 -13.18 8.02
CA THR A 72 -1.79 -14.02 9.20
C THR A 72 -3.28 -14.02 9.60
N CYS A 73 -4.01 -12.96 9.28
CA CYS A 73 -5.42 -12.82 9.66
C CYS A 73 -6.40 -13.41 8.62
N PHE A 74 -5.88 -13.90 7.48
CA PHE A 74 -6.65 -14.46 6.37
C PHE A 74 -6.00 -15.76 5.85
N SER A 75 -6.61 -16.37 4.83
CA SER A 75 -6.00 -17.49 4.09
C SER A 75 -4.71 -17.05 3.39
N LYS A 76 -3.72 -17.95 3.35
CA LYS A 76 -2.39 -17.65 2.79
C LYS A 76 -2.42 -17.67 1.26
N VAL A 77 -2.44 -16.49 0.63
CA VAL A 77 -2.12 -16.33 -0.81
C VAL A 77 -0.59 -16.29 -1.02
N CYS A 78 0.17 -15.77 -0.05
CA CYS A 78 1.63 -15.75 -0.05
C CYS A 78 2.21 -15.78 1.39
N GLY A 79 3.52 -16.04 1.53
CA GLY A 79 4.26 -16.45 2.74
C GLY A 79 4.18 -15.55 4.00
N SER A 80 4.83 -16.03 5.07
CA SER A 80 4.79 -15.67 6.53
C SER A 80 4.49 -14.21 6.96
N ARG A 81 4.35 -14.01 8.29
CA ARG A 81 3.96 -12.77 9.03
C ARG A 81 4.55 -11.48 8.47
N THR A 82 5.78 -11.51 7.94
CA THR A 82 6.52 -10.36 7.42
C THR A 82 6.39 -10.26 5.91
N GLU A 83 6.01 -9.08 5.41
CA GLU A 83 6.31 -8.68 4.03
C GLU A 83 7.83 -8.67 3.88
N ASN A 84 8.46 -9.82 3.62
CA ASN A 84 9.83 -9.82 3.17
C ASN A 84 9.81 -9.17 1.77
N PRO A 85 10.40 -7.98 1.58
CA PRO A 85 10.42 -7.33 0.28
C PRO A 85 11.16 -8.17 -0.78
N ASN A 86 11.92 -9.17 -0.32
CA ASN A 86 12.69 -10.12 -1.12
C ASN A 86 11.94 -11.45 -1.34
N ASP A 87 10.70 -11.59 -0.88
CA ASP A 87 9.82 -12.70 -1.28
C ASP A 87 9.32 -12.43 -2.71
N GLU A 88 10.15 -12.79 -3.68
CA GLU A 88 9.87 -12.59 -5.11
C GLU A 88 8.58 -13.29 -5.54
N GLU A 89 8.31 -14.49 -5.02
CA GLU A 89 7.09 -15.23 -5.35
C GLU A 89 5.84 -14.47 -4.90
N CYS A 90 5.82 -13.96 -3.66
CA CYS A 90 4.72 -13.12 -3.22
C CYS A 90 4.64 -11.82 -4.02
N ASN A 91 5.78 -11.18 -4.32
CA ASN A 91 5.78 -9.94 -5.07
C ASN A 91 5.19 -10.08 -6.47
N VAL A 92 5.51 -11.17 -7.17
CA VAL A 92 4.97 -11.49 -8.50
C VAL A 92 3.46 -11.71 -8.41
N LYS A 93 2.99 -12.57 -7.50
CA LYS A 93 1.55 -12.82 -7.28
C LYS A 93 0.80 -11.55 -6.91
N MET A 94 1.38 -10.73 -6.04
CA MET A 94 0.79 -9.47 -5.61
C MET A 94 0.82 -8.40 -6.70
N ALA A 95 1.69 -8.50 -7.70
CA ALA A 95 1.73 -7.54 -8.80
C ALA A 95 0.53 -7.70 -9.76
N GLU A 96 -0.21 -8.81 -9.72
CA GLU A 96 -1.39 -9.04 -10.57
C GLU A 96 -2.59 -8.14 -10.24
N TYR A 97 -2.62 -7.55 -9.05
CA TYR A 97 -3.76 -6.74 -8.58
C TYR A 97 -3.65 -5.28 -9.00
N ARG A 98 -4.78 -4.68 -9.38
CA ARG A 98 -4.89 -3.25 -9.72
C ARG A 98 -4.83 -2.38 -8.47
N PHE A 99 -5.56 -2.78 -7.43
CA PHE A 99 -5.68 -2.03 -6.18
C PHE A 99 -4.98 -2.75 -5.03
N TYR A 100 -4.25 -2.01 -4.20
CA TYR A 100 -3.65 -2.52 -2.97
C TYR A 100 -4.15 -1.74 -1.77
N GLN A 101 -4.83 -2.42 -0.86
CA GLN A 101 -5.43 -1.77 0.31
C GLN A 101 -4.36 -1.39 1.33
N LEU A 102 -4.33 -0.09 1.64
CA LEU A 102 -3.58 0.51 2.73
C LEU A 102 -4.56 0.95 3.83
N LEU A 103 -4.30 0.53 5.05
CA LEU A 103 -5.13 0.87 6.20
C LEU A 103 -4.19 1.41 7.28
N SER A 104 -3.90 2.71 7.24
CA SER A 104 -3.10 3.37 8.28
C SER A 104 -3.31 4.88 8.26
N ARG A 105 -3.04 5.52 9.40
CA ARG A 105 -3.05 6.98 9.56
C ARG A 105 -1.74 7.66 9.09
N TYR A 106 -0.78 6.88 8.62
CA TYR A 106 0.53 7.33 8.16
C TYR A 106 1.04 6.40 7.06
N VAL A 107 1.95 6.90 6.23
CA VAL A 107 2.57 6.15 5.13
C VAL A 107 3.57 5.13 5.70
N THR A 108 3.48 3.90 5.22
CA THR A 108 4.29 2.74 5.69
C THR A 108 4.95 2.04 4.50
N GLU A 109 5.74 1.00 4.76
CA GLU A 109 6.32 0.12 3.74
C GLU A 109 5.31 -0.38 2.71
N LYS A 110 4.03 -0.55 3.11
CA LYS A 110 2.94 -1.02 2.25
C LYS A 110 2.69 -0.09 1.07
N TYR A 111 2.80 1.23 1.28
CA TYR A 111 2.67 2.22 0.21
C TYR A 111 3.82 2.10 -0.79
N ARG A 112 5.07 2.00 -0.29
CA ARG A 112 6.24 1.81 -1.15
C ARG A 112 6.13 0.53 -1.98
N LEU A 113 5.64 -0.56 -1.37
CA LEU A 113 5.43 -1.84 -2.05
C LEU A 113 4.36 -1.76 -3.14
N SER A 114 3.23 -1.06 -2.91
CA SER A 114 2.22 -0.87 -3.95
C SER A 114 2.74 -0.08 -5.15
N ILE A 115 3.50 0.99 -4.89
CA ILE A 115 4.08 1.81 -5.97
C ILE A 115 5.13 1.00 -6.76
N ARG A 116 6.02 0.25 -6.08
CA ARG A 116 6.98 -0.64 -6.73
C ARG A 116 6.30 -1.67 -7.65
N ARG A 117 5.13 -2.15 -7.25
CA ARG A 117 4.31 -3.10 -8.02
C ARG A 117 3.37 -2.41 -9.01
N GLN A 118 3.45 -1.09 -9.21
CA GLN A 118 2.57 -0.33 -10.10
C GLN A 118 1.08 -0.55 -9.81
N GLN A 119 0.73 -0.54 -8.53
CA GLN A 119 -0.64 -0.70 -8.05
C GLN A 119 -1.17 0.64 -7.53
N ILE A 120 -2.49 0.79 -7.55
CA ILE A 120 -3.15 1.95 -6.97
C ILE A 120 -3.34 1.69 -5.47
N PRO A 121 -2.65 2.44 -4.59
CA PRO A 121 -2.87 2.33 -3.15
C PRO A 121 -4.24 2.90 -2.78
N VAL A 122 -5.06 2.10 -2.12
CA VAL A 122 -6.37 2.54 -1.59
C VAL A 122 -6.23 2.77 -0.09
N VAL A 123 -6.39 4.01 0.36
CA VAL A 123 -6.20 4.41 1.76
C VAL A 123 -7.55 4.62 2.45
N ASN A 124 -7.71 4.08 3.67
CA ASN A 124 -8.87 4.39 4.51
C ASN A 124 -8.60 5.65 5.36
N LEU A 125 -9.19 6.77 4.96
CA LEU A 125 -8.94 8.09 5.55
C LEU A 125 -10.10 8.54 6.45
N LYS A 126 -10.41 7.77 7.51
CA LYS A 126 -11.48 8.22 8.40
C LYS A 126 -11.09 9.42 9.29
N HIS A 127 -9.79 9.63 9.58
CA HIS A 127 -9.29 10.61 10.56
C HIS A 127 -7.92 11.24 10.19
N VAL A 128 -7.67 11.51 8.91
CA VAL A 128 -6.39 12.07 8.44
C VAL A 128 -6.65 13.09 7.35
N ASP A 129 -6.06 14.29 7.49
CA ASP A 129 -6.09 15.33 6.48
C ASP A 129 -5.43 14.84 5.19
N HIS A 130 -6.05 15.10 4.04
CA HIS A 130 -5.57 14.68 2.72
C HIS A 130 -4.12 15.13 2.46
N ALA A 131 -3.74 16.30 2.98
CA ALA A 131 -2.37 16.83 2.88
C ALA A 131 -1.32 16.00 3.65
N THR A 132 -1.75 15.11 4.55
CA THR A 132 -0.87 14.30 5.43
C THR A 132 -0.50 12.95 4.81
N ILE A 133 -1.25 12.43 3.84
CA ILE A 133 -1.00 11.08 3.26
C ILE A 133 -0.18 11.14 2.00
N LEU A 134 -0.49 12.07 1.09
CA LEU A 134 0.36 12.25 -0.09
C LEU A 134 1.66 12.91 0.36
N PRO A 135 2.82 12.33 0.02
CA PRO A 135 4.10 12.97 0.28
C PRO A 135 4.07 14.39 -0.25
N TYR A 136 4.21 15.37 0.63
CA TYR A 136 4.38 16.76 0.19
C TYR A 136 5.79 16.87 -0.36
N PRO A 137 6.01 17.51 -1.51
CA PRO A 137 7.37 17.89 -1.88
C PRO A 137 7.93 18.76 -0.76
N ILE A 138 9.14 18.42 -0.30
CA ILE A 138 9.92 19.29 0.59
C ILE A 138 10.39 20.50 -0.21
#